data_AF-A0A3G2G6H5-F1
#
_entry.id   AF-A0A3G2G6H5-F1
#
_cell.length_a   1.000
_cell.length_b   1.000
_cell.length_c   1.000
_cell.angle_alpha   90.00
_cell.angle_beta   90.00
_cell.angle_gamma   90.00
#
_symmetry.space_group_name_H-M   'P 1'
#
loop_
_entity.id
_entity.type
_entity.pdbx_description
1 polymer ?
#
loop_
_entity_poly.entity_id
_entity_poly.type
_entity_poly.pdbx_seq_one_letter_code
_entity_poly.pdbx_strand_id
1 'polypeptide(L)'
;MNWGLIKYTETISFDYINEIFYSVQRNIILSASNNYQESFNELLDFTLSSLVSKSFGKSEASFSKSATFLINIYSNLPQQYKEIFVERSVSRLSHMITIANYSEEIKNEYASLSYLSLINILKVALEEDNHTVFNIISKSIGDDLQNLNFDQNNSAEDLLFNFNVTLLSWMYYLRFSNVIDYSKYDVRYLEAYFDELYFNSNDSFISRFYKLYDEIDKGLWAINEWEINKPPTDQAYFTLMTSQWLPFGLLIILLKYDGLISTNNDYSDIPLNPRFKYQLNNIKENLDIINNNKDITRFLSEQNFDEKELNNELNYRKEKIIELFTF
;
A
#
# COMPACT_ATOMS: atom_id res chain seq x y z
N MET A 1 41.08 4.61 43.11
CA MET A 1 39.72 5.12 42.82
C MET A 1 39.27 4.51 41.51
N ASN A 2 38.34 3.55 41.60
CA ASN A 2 37.77 2.84 40.47
C ASN A 2 36.34 3.39 40.34
N TRP A 3 36.07 4.20 39.32
CA TRP A 3 34.72 4.68 39.05
C TRP A 3 33.96 3.54 38.37
N GLY A 4 33.27 2.74 39.18
CA GLY A 4 32.35 1.72 38.70
C GLY A 4 31.26 2.38 37.87
N LEU A 5 31.20 2.04 36.59
CA LEU A 5 30.03 2.23 35.74
C LEU A 5 28.89 1.41 36.35
N ILE A 6 28.03 2.06 37.11
CA ILE A 6 26.76 1.47 37.49
C ILE A 6 25.88 1.49 36.25
N LYS A 7 25.82 0.35 35.57
CA LYS A 7 24.83 0.04 34.55
C LYS A 7 23.48 -0.17 35.26
N TYR A 8 22.80 0.91 35.63
CA TYR A 8 21.36 0.84 35.90
C TYR A 8 20.64 0.78 34.55
N THR A 9 20.60 -0.41 33.96
CA THR A 9 19.48 -0.76 33.09
C THR A 9 18.40 -1.32 33.99
N GLU A 10 17.65 -0.44 34.67
CA GLU A 10 16.30 -0.81 35.08
C GLU A 10 15.54 -1.09 33.79
N THR A 11 15.40 -2.37 33.48
CA THR A 11 14.54 -2.83 32.40
C THR A 11 13.12 -2.43 32.78
N ILE A 12 12.65 -1.30 32.25
CA ILE A 12 11.25 -0.91 32.29
C ILE A 12 10.43 -2.12 31.84
N SER A 13 9.46 -2.55 32.64
CA SER A 13 8.67 -3.73 32.30
C SER A 13 7.91 -3.50 30.99
N PHE A 14 7.78 -4.56 30.20
CA PHE A 14 7.07 -4.51 28.93
C PHE A 14 5.60 -4.08 29.09
N ASP A 15 4.98 -4.45 30.21
CA ASP A 15 3.60 -4.09 30.56
C ASP A 15 3.44 -2.58 30.79
N TYR A 16 4.40 -1.95 31.49
CA TYR A 16 4.38 -0.51 31.72
C TYR A 16 4.52 0.29 30.42
N ILE A 17 5.36 -0.17 29.48
CA ILE A 17 5.49 0.45 28.16
C ILE A 17 4.15 0.36 27.39
N ASN A 18 3.48 -0.80 27.44
CA ASN A 18 2.17 -0.97 26.80
C ASN A 18 1.11 -0.03 27.37
N GLU A 19 1.09 0.20 28.68
CA GLU A 19 0.18 1.16 29.32
C GLU A 19 0.43 2.59 28.84
N ILE A 20 1.69 2.99 28.66
CA ILE A 20 2.04 4.32 28.11
C ILE A 20 1.48 4.46 26.70
N PHE A 21 1.75 3.50 25.81
CA PHE A 21 1.19 3.52 24.46
C PHE A 21 -0.33 3.62 24.54
N TYR A 22 -1.02 2.68 25.19
CA TYR A 22 -2.48 2.68 25.25
C TYR A 22 -3.08 3.99 25.80
N SER A 23 -2.48 4.53 26.87
CA SER A 23 -2.91 5.80 27.47
C SER A 23 -2.78 6.97 26.50
N VAL A 24 -1.64 7.09 25.81
CA VAL A 24 -1.42 8.14 24.80
C VAL A 24 -2.45 8.01 23.66
N GLN A 25 -2.75 6.79 23.20
CA GLN A 25 -3.70 6.53 22.11
C GLN A 25 -5.07 7.07 22.47
N ARG A 26 -5.52 6.64 23.65
CA ARG A 26 -6.82 6.97 24.19
C ARG A 26 -6.94 8.47 24.38
N ASN A 27 -5.90 9.12 24.89
CA ASN A 27 -5.93 10.55 25.14
C ASN A 27 -5.89 11.38 23.84
N ILE A 28 -5.22 10.92 22.79
CA ILE A 28 -5.31 11.55 21.46
C ILE A 28 -6.75 11.48 20.94
N ILE A 29 -7.35 10.28 20.94
CA ILE A 29 -8.72 10.05 20.47
C ILE A 29 -9.74 10.85 21.30
N LEU A 30 -9.61 10.86 22.62
CA LEU A 30 -10.48 11.61 23.52
C LEU A 30 -10.33 13.12 23.33
N SER A 31 -9.09 13.61 23.17
CA SER A 31 -8.86 15.04 22.92
C SER A 31 -9.50 15.48 21.61
N ALA A 32 -9.35 14.67 20.55
CA ALA A 32 -10.01 14.91 19.27
C ALA A 32 -11.54 14.88 19.39
N SER A 33 -12.10 13.89 20.10
CA SER A 33 -13.55 13.74 20.29
C SER A 33 -14.17 14.89 21.11
N ASN A 34 -13.39 15.48 22.03
CA ASN A 34 -13.79 16.62 22.85
C ASN A 34 -13.41 17.98 22.24
N ASN A 35 -12.89 18.00 21.00
CA ASN A 35 -12.42 19.20 20.30
C ASN A 35 -11.31 20.00 21.03
N TYR A 36 -10.43 19.30 21.76
CA TYR A 36 -9.26 19.90 22.41
C TYR A 36 -8.05 19.83 21.48
N GLN A 37 -7.97 20.77 20.53
CA GLN A 37 -6.94 20.76 19.47
C GLN A 37 -5.50 20.91 19.99
N GLU A 38 -5.27 21.73 21.01
CA GLU A 38 -3.93 21.92 21.59
C GLU A 38 -3.41 20.60 22.18
N SER A 39 -4.20 19.97 23.06
CA SER A 39 -3.84 18.67 23.65
C SER A 39 -3.71 17.56 22.61
N PHE A 40 -4.57 17.56 21.59
CA PHE A 40 -4.44 16.64 20.45
C PHE A 40 -3.09 16.80 19.75
N ASN A 41 -2.71 18.04 19.41
CA ASN A 41 -1.45 18.33 18.72
C ASN A 41 -0.23 17.96 19.57
N GLU A 42 -0.22 18.33 20.86
CA GLU A 42 0.89 18.02 21.77
C GLU A 42 1.09 16.52 21.94
N LEU A 43 -0.01 15.77 22.12
CA LEU A 43 0.05 14.31 22.26
C LEU A 43 0.50 13.65 20.94
N LEU A 44 0.02 14.13 19.80
CA LEU A 44 0.44 13.64 18.48
C LEU A 44 1.93 13.92 18.24
N ASP A 45 2.40 15.12 18.55
CA ASP A 45 3.82 15.50 18.42
C ASP A 45 4.71 14.66 19.35
N PHE A 46 4.24 14.38 20.57
CA PHE A 46 4.90 13.45 21.47
C PHE A 46 4.97 12.04 20.87
N THR A 47 3.88 11.51 20.31
CA THR A 47 3.88 10.20 19.65
C THR A 47 4.88 10.15 18.50
N LEU A 48 4.83 11.11 17.57
CA LEU A 48 5.69 11.12 16.39
C LEU A 48 7.18 11.33 16.75
N SER A 49 7.47 12.25 17.68
CA SER A 49 8.85 12.64 18.00
C SER A 49 9.49 11.78 19.09
N SER A 50 8.73 11.25 20.04
CA SER A 50 9.26 10.47 21.15
C SER A 50 9.04 8.97 21.02
N LEU A 51 7.91 8.51 20.49
CA LEU A 51 7.63 7.08 20.39
C LEU A 51 8.13 6.53 19.05
N VAL A 52 7.66 7.10 17.94
CA VAL A 52 8.01 6.63 16.58
C VAL A 52 9.50 6.92 16.29
N SER A 53 9.92 8.19 16.39
CA SER A 53 11.30 8.57 16.06
C SER A 53 12.36 7.93 16.96
N LYS A 54 12.15 7.83 18.29
CA LYS A 54 13.16 7.23 19.17
C LYS A 54 13.22 5.70 19.09
N SER A 55 12.16 5.03 18.63
CA SER A 55 12.17 3.57 18.46
C SER A 55 12.77 3.13 17.12
N PHE A 56 12.72 4.01 16.10
CA PHE A 56 13.31 3.79 14.78
C PHE A 56 14.82 3.47 14.88
N GLY A 57 15.25 2.39 14.24
CA GLY A 57 16.64 1.90 14.26
C GLY A 57 17.10 1.31 15.61
N LYS A 58 16.33 1.44 16.71
CA LYS A 58 16.72 0.94 18.03
C LYS A 58 16.07 -0.38 18.41
N SER A 59 14.76 -0.51 18.19
CA SER A 59 14.00 -1.70 18.57
C SER A 59 12.85 -1.92 17.60
N GLU A 60 12.99 -2.94 16.76
CA GLU A 60 11.97 -3.35 15.79
C GLU A 60 10.62 -3.63 16.46
N ALA A 61 10.61 -4.36 17.57
CA ALA A 61 9.39 -4.62 18.34
C ALA A 61 8.72 -3.33 18.85
N SER A 62 9.50 -2.35 19.31
CA SER A 62 8.96 -1.07 19.78
C SER A 62 8.46 -0.21 18.62
N PHE A 63 9.16 -0.25 17.48
CA PHE A 63 8.78 0.47 16.27
C PHE A 63 7.51 -0.12 15.65
N SER A 64 7.41 -1.45 15.57
CA SER A 64 6.23 -2.19 15.09
C SER A 64 4.97 -1.84 15.89
N LYS A 65 5.09 -1.75 17.22
CA LYS A 65 4.00 -1.25 18.08
C LYS A 65 3.63 0.18 17.75
N SER A 66 4.62 1.06 17.59
CA SER A 66 4.41 2.47 17.28
C SER A 66 3.77 2.68 15.91
N ALA A 67 4.10 1.84 14.92
CA ALA A 67 3.49 1.83 13.59
C ALA A 67 2.00 1.43 13.65
N THR A 68 1.71 0.30 14.30
CA THR A 68 0.33 -0.20 14.50
C THR A 68 -0.53 0.82 15.27
N PHE A 69 0.09 1.57 16.17
CA PHE A 69 -0.55 2.61 16.94
C PHE A 69 -1.14 3.74 16.09
N LEU A 70 -0.42 4.17 15.04
CA LEU A 70 -0.87 5.22 14.14
C LEU A 70 -2.12 4.81 13.38
N ILE A 71 -2.17 3.54 12.95
CA ILE A 71 -3.34 2.94 12.30
C ILE A 71 -4.56 3.03 13.23
N ASN A 72 -4.41 2.60 14.48
CA ASN A 72 -5.50 2.60 15.45
C ASN A 72 -5.97 4.01 15.84
N ILE A 73 -5.07 4.98 15.92
CA ILE A 73 -5.47 6.38 16.15
C ILE A 73 -6.34 6.84 14.99
N TYR A 74 -5.83 6.78 13.76
CA TYR A 74 -6.48 7.33 12.58
C TYR A 74 -7.93 6.83 12.42
N SER A 75 -8.15 5.52 12.52
CA SER A 75 -9.48 4.91 12.36
C SER A 75 -10.51 5.38 13.38
N ASN A 76 -10.08 5.96 14.50
CA ASN A 76 -10.96 6.41 15.58
C ASN A 76 -11.03 7.94 15.71
N LEU A 77 -10.44 8.69 14.79
CA LEU A 77 -10.49 10.15 14.81
C LEU A 77 -11.78 10.70 14.16
N PRO A 78 -12.35 11.79 14.68
CA PRO A 78 -13.32 12.60 13.94
C PRO A 78 -12.71 13.18 12.67
N GLN A 79 -13.53 13.39 11.63
CA GLN A 79 -13.08 13.82 10.30
C GLN A 79 -12.13 15.02 10.31
N GLN A 80 -12.45 16.08 11.06
CA GLN A 80 -11.64 17.30 11.14
C GLN A 80 -10.22 17.08 11.69
N TYR A 81 -10.00 16.01 12.46
CA TYR A 81 -8.69 15.67 13.04
C TYR A 81 -7.90 14.67 12.20
N LYS A 82 -8.57 13.97 11.26
CA LYS A 82 -7.91 13.03 10.34
C LYS A 82 -6.93 13.75 9.42
N GLU A 83 -7.30 14.91 8.89
CA GLU A 83 -6.42 15.72 8.05
C GLU A 83 -5.16 16.16 8.81
N ILE A 84 -5.33 16.75 10.00
CA ILE A 84 -4.22 17.19 10.86
C ILE A 84 -3.30 16.01 11.24
N PHE A 85 -3.89 14.86 11.58
CA PHE A 85 -3.15 13.66 11.91
C PHE A 85 -2.28 13.19 10.74
N VAL A 86 -2.86 13.16 9.54
CA VAL A 86 -2.23 12.65 8.33
C VAL A 86 -1.08 13.55 7.91
N GLU A 87 -1.27 14.87 7.84
CA GLU A 87 -0.21 15.81 7.47
C GLU A 87 1.07 15.62 8.29
N ARG A 88 0.91 15.41 9.60
CA ARG A 88 2.05 15.23 10.52
C ARG A 88 2.63 13.82 10.47
N SER A 89 1.77 12.81 10.40
CA SER A 89 2.19 11.41 10.45
C SER A 89 2.89 10.96 9.16
N VAL A 90 2.37 11.38 8.00
CA VAL A 90 2.92 10.99 6.70
C VAL A 90 4.33 11.53 6.50
N SER A 91 4.56 12.82 6.76
CA SER A 91 5.90 13.41 6.66
C SER A 91 6.92 12.65 7.52
N ARG A 92 6.52 12.20 8.71
CA ARG A 92 7.39 11.40 9.59
C ARG A 92 7.67 10.02 9.01
N LEU A 93 6.65 9.32 8.51
CA LEU A 93 6.77 7.99 7.93
C LEU A 93 7.57 7.99 6.63
N SER A 94 7.30 8.95 5.73
CA SER A 94 8.07 9.15 4.49
C SER A 94 9.54 9.39 4.79
N HIS A 95 9.86 10.27 5.74
CA HIS A 95 11.24 10.51 6.15
C HIS A 95 11.94 9.25 6.68
N MET A 96 11.23 8.38 7.41
CA MET A 96 11.77 7.11 7.89
C MET A 96 12.07 6.12 6.77
N ILE A 97 11.18 6.05 5.77
CA ILE A 97 11.40 5.26 4.55
C ILE A 97 12.65 5.77 3.84
N THR A 98 12.78 7.09 3.66
CA THR A 98 13.96 7.71 3.03
C THR A 98 15.25 7.38 3.79
N ILE A 99 15.28 7.52 5.13
CA ILE A 99 16.48 7.19 5.91
C ILE A 99 16.82 5.70 5.78
N ALA A 100 15.84 4.81 5.91
CA ALA A 100 16.07 3.37 5.78
C ALA A 100 16.57 2.99 4.37
N ASN A 101 16.16 3.71 3.33
CA ASN A 101 16.64 3.49 1.97
C ASN A 101 18.13 3.80 1.80
N TYR A 102 18.63 4.88 2.43
CA TYR A 102 20.01 5.35 2.25
C TYR A 102 21.00 4.88 3.32
N SER A 103 20.54 4.19 4.36
CA SER A 103 21.39 3.78 5.49
C SER A 103 21.59 2.27 5.51
N GLU A 104 22.82 1.81 5.27
CA GLU A 104 23.20 0.38 5.39
C GLU A 104 23.05 -0.15 6.83
N GLU A 105 23.10 0.74 7.83
CA GLU A 105 22.98 0.36 9.25
C GLU A 105 21.54 0.09 9.69
N ILE A 106 20.56 0.57 8.92
CA ILE A 106 19.14 0.43 9.23
C ILE A 106 18.55 -0.69 8.40
N LYS A 107 17.93 -1.65 9.10
CA LYS A 107 17.32 -2.78 8.42
C LYS A 107 16.06 -2.39 7.65
N ASN A 108 15.82 -3.04 6.51
CA ASN A 108 14.66 -2.80 5.64
C ASN A 108 13.31 -3.08 6.34
N GLU A 109 13.28 -3.86 7.42
CA GLU A 109 12.09 -4.09 8.23
C GLU A 109 11.50 -2.79 8.80
N TYR A 110 12.34 -1.78 9.11
CA TYR A 110 11.84 -0.47 9.55
C TYR A 110 11.16 0.31 8.41
N ALA A 111 11.63 0.18 7.17
CA ALA A 111 10.94 0.73 6.01
C ALA A 111 9.59 0.01 5.80
N SER A 112 9.58 -1.33 5.87
CA SER A 112 8.36 -2.13 5.77
C SER A 112 7.31 -1.77 6.82
N LEU A 113 7.72 -1.55 8.07
CA LEU A 113 6.80 -1.11 9.15
C LEU A 113 6.29 0.33 8.95
N SER A 114 7.05 1.19 8.26
CA SER A 114 6.60 2.53 7.88
C SER A 114 5.57 2.46 6.76
N TYR A 115 5.81 1.65 5.73
CA TYR A 115 4.84 1.35 4.67
C TYR A 115 3.56 0.70 5.20
N LEU A 116 3.65 -0.23 6.16
CA LEU A 116 2.51 -0.84 6.85
C LEU A 116 1.55 0.23 7.41
N SER A 117 2.10 1.28 8.03
CA SER A 117 1.29 2.36 8.61
C SER A 117 0.61 3.18 7.52
N LEU A 118 1.37 3.60 6.50
CA LEU A 118 0.85 4.40 5.38
C LEU A 118 -0.25 3.67 4.63
N ILE A 119 -0.01 2.40 4.28
CA ILE A 119 -0.93 1.63 3.44
C ILE A 119 -2.26 1.36 4.15
N ASN A 120 -2.22 1.13 5.47
CA ASN A 120 -3.45 0.94 6.26
C ASN A 120 -4.21 2.25 6.50
N ILE A 121 -3.52 3.39 6.66
CA ILE A 121 -4.19 4.70 6.72
C ILE A 121 -4.87 5.00 5.39
N LEU A 122 -4.20 4.75 4.26
CA LEU A 122 -4.75 4.91 2.91
C LEU A 122 -5.95 3.98 2.65
N LYS A 123 -5.87 2.71 3.08
CA LYS A 123 -6.99 1.78 3.01
C LYS A 123 -8.23 2.36 3.67
N VAL A 124 -8.11 2.81 4.93
CA VAL A 124 -9.24 3.37 5.69
C VAL A 124 -9.74 4.66 5.03
N ALA A 125 -8.85 5.53 4.54
CA ALA A 125 -9.24 6.75 3.81
C ALA A 125 -10.03 6.44 2.53
N LEU A 126 -9.65 5.40 1.78
CA LEU A 126 -10.36 4.95 0.57
C LEU A 126 -11.73 4.35 0.92
N GLU A 127 -11.82 3.51 1.95
CA GLU A 127 -13.09 2.91 2.40
C GLU A 127 -14.10 3.93 2.92
N GLU A 128 -13.64 5.10 3.35
CA GLU A 128 -14.48 6.22 3.81
C GLU A 128 -14.78 7.27 2.72
N ASP A 129 -14.39 7.04 1.45
CA ASP A 129 -14.44 8.00 0.34
C ASP A 129 -13.74 9.37 0.67
N ASN A 130 -12.72 9.33 1.54
CA ASN A 130 -12.01 10.49 2.04
C ASN A 130 -10.84 10.89 1.12
N HIS A 131 -11.20 11.45 -0.03
CA HIS A 131 -10.25 11.92 -1.05
C HIS A 131 -9.29 13.01 -0.54
N THR A 132 -9.71 13.90 0.37
CA THR A 132 -8.81 14.94 0.93
C THR A 132 -7.61 14.33 1.62
N VAL A 133 -7.85 13.37 2.52
CA VAL A 133 -6.77 12.66 3.22
C VAL A 133 -5.90 11.89 2.23
N PHE A 134 -6.50 11.17 1.29
CA PHE A 134 -5.74 10.45 0.28
C PHE A 134 -4.81 11.38 -0.50
N ASN A 135 -5.31 12.53 -0.95
CA ASN A 135 -4.55 13.48 -1.77
C ASN A 135 -3.37 14.09 -0.99
N ILE A 136 -3.53 14.33 0.32
CA ILE A 136 -2.42 14.76 1.19
C ILE A 136 -1.33 13.68 1.25
N ILE A 137 -1.73 12.42 1.46
CA ILE A 137 -0.80 11.30 1.54
C ILE A 137 -0.09 11.10 0.20
N SER A 138 -0.85 10.97 -0.89
CA SER A 138 -0.36 10.76 -2.26
C SER A 138 0.68 11.81 -2.64
N LYS A 139 0.38 13.09 -2.37
CA LYS A 139 1.32 14.19 -2.61
C LYS A 139 2.61 14.06 -1.81
N SER A 140 2.53 13.82 -0.49
CA SER A 140 3.74 13.71 0.33
C SER A 140 4.59 12.50 -0.04
N ILE A 141 3.95 11.38 -0.40
CA ILE A 141 4.67 10.21 -0.90
C ILE A 141 5.33 10.53 -2.25
N GLY A 142 4.64 11.25 -3.14
CA GLY A 142 5.23 11.71 -4.40
C GLY A 142 6.43 12.62 -4.23
N ASP A 143 6.33 13.63 -3.37
CA ASP A 143 7.41 14.58 -3.12
C ASP A 143 8.63 13.90 -2.47
N ASP A 144 8.41 12.97 -1.52
CA ASP A 144 9.48 12.38 -0.70
C ASP A 144 10.07 11.08 -1.29
N LEU A 145 9.27 10.26 -1.99
CA LEU A 145 9.66 8.91 -2.41
C LEU A 145 9.99 8.77 -3.90
N GLN A 146 9.53 9.68 -4.79
CA GLN A 146 9.86 9.59 -6.23
C GLN A 146 11.35 9.72 -6.53
N ASN A 147 12.10 10.41 -5.66
CA ASN A 147 13.52 10.69 -5.87
C ASN A 147 14.45 9.67 -5.20
N LEU A 148 13.90 8.56 -4.67
CA LEU A 148 14.73 7.52 -4.08
C LEU A 148 15.59 6.88 -5.16
N ASN A 149 16.90 6.84 -4.93
CA ASN A 149 17.82 6.08 -5.76
C ASN A 149 17.92 4.66 -5.19
N PHE A 150 17.62 3.67 -6.03
CA PHE A 150 17.62 2.25 -5.70
C PHE A 150 18.84 1.48 -6.22
N ASP A 151 19.81 2.16 -6.84
CA ASP A 151 21.02 1.58 -7.48
C ASP A 151 21.83 0.62 -6.57
N GLN A 152 21.56 0.59 -5.27
CA GLN A 152 22.29 -0.21 -4.27
C GLN A 152 21.40 -1.07 -3.34
N ASN A 153 20.06 -0.98 -3.39
CA ASN A 153 19.18 -1.67 -2.44
C ASN A 153 17.87 -2.21 -3.07
N ASN A 154 17.97 -3.39 -3.69
CA ASN A 154 16.84 -4.07 -4.34
C ASN A 154 15.63 -4.28 -3.41
N SER A 155 15.83 -4.46 -2.11
CA SER A 155 14.73 -4.69 -1.17
C SER A 155 13.88 -3.44 -0.93
N ALA A 156 14.47 -2.25 -0.97
CA ALA A 156 13.72 -1.00 -0.85
C ALA A 156 12.89 -0.72 -2.11
N GLU A 157 13.44 -1.05 -3.28
CA GLU A 157 12.72 -0.99 -4.54
C GLU A 157 11.52 -1.95 -4.54
N ASP A 158 11.69 -3.17 -4.02
CA ASP A 158 10.62 -4.15 -3.88
C ASP A 158 9.51 -3.67 -2.95
N LEU A 159 9.83 -2.99 -1.84
CA LEU A 159 8.83 -2.41 -0.95
C LEU A 159 8.02 -1.30 -1.65
N LEU A 160 8.68 -0.42 -2.42
CA LEU A 160 7.98 0.62 -3.17
C LEU A 160 7.06 0.02 -4.25
N PHE A 161 7.57 -0.97 -5.00
CA PHE A 161 6.78 -1.73 -5.96
C PHE A 161 5.54 -2.36 -5.32
N ASN A 162 5.74 -3.08 -4.21
CA ASN A 162 4.68 -3.73 -3.46
C ASN A 162 3.62 -2.73 -2.99
N PHE A 163 4.04 -1.56 -2.51
CA PHE A 163 3.15 -0.49 -2.06
C PHE A 163 2.29 0.06 -3.20
N ASN A 164 2.92 0.46 -4.31
CA ASN A 164 2.21 1.05 -5.46
C ASN A 164 1.25 0.07 -6.13
N VAL A 165 1.68 -1.18 -6.35
CA VAL A 165 0.85 -2.22 -6.96
C VAL A 165 -0.35 -2.55 -6.09
N THR A 166 -0.15 -2.72 -4.78
CA THR A 166 -1.23 -3.04 -3.84
C THR A 166 -2.27 -1.92 -3.82
N LEU A 167 -1.82 -0.67 -3.66
CA LEU A 167 -2.71 0.49 -3.53
C LEU A 167 -3.48 0.75 -4.82
N LEU A 168 -2.82 0.76 -5.97
CA LEU A 168 -3.49 1.01 -7.25
C LEU A 168 -4.48 -0.11 -7.59
N SER A 169 -4.11 -1.37 -7.32
CA SER A 169 -5.02 -2.51 -7.50
C SER A 169 -6.27 -2.39 -6.65
N TRP A 170 -6.11 -1.99 -5.37
CA TRP A 170 -7.23 -1.75 -4.47
C TRP A 170 -8.12 -0.60 -4.95
N MET A 171 -7.53 0.53 -5.36
CA MET A 171 -8.28 1.67 -5.89
C MET A 171 -9.09 1.31 -7.14
N TYR A 172 -8.52 0.58 -8.08
CA TYR A 172 -9.26 0.11 -9.26
C TYR A 172 -10.41 -0.81 -8.89
N TYR A 173 -10.18 -1.73 -7.95
CA TYR A 173 -11.25 -2.58 -7.46
C TYR A 173 -12.39 -1.78 -6.81
N LEU A 174 -12.07 -0.83 -5.93
CA LEU A 174 -13.06 0.02 -5.27
C LEU A 174 -13.82 0.90 -6.26
N ARG A 175 -13.14 1.47 -7.26
CA ARG A 175 -13.75 2.25 -8.34
C ARG A 175 -14.80 1.41 -9.06
N PHE A 176 -14.42 0.25 -9.58
CA PHE A 176 -15.32 -0.57 -10.40
C PHE A 176 -16.36 -1.32 -9.58
N SER A 177 -16.21 -1.32 -8.25
CA SER A 177 -17.24 -1.70 -7.29
C SER A 177 -18.14 -0.54 -6.87
N ASN A 178 -17.96 0.67 -7.43
CA ASN A 178 -18.67 1.91 -7.09
C ASN A 178 -18.58 2.31 -5.60
N VAL A 179 -17.47 1.97 -4.93
CA VAL A 179 -17.24 2.35 -3.53
C VAL A 179 -16.66 3.76 -3.42
N ILE A 180 -15.83 4.16 -4.39
CA ILE A 180 -15.18 5.48 -4.43
C ILE A 180 -15.50 6.20 -5.73
N ASP A 181 -15.52 7.53 -5.68
CA ASP A 181 -15.48 8.37 -6.88
C ASP A 181 -14.03 8.67 -7.26
N TYR A 182 -13.47 7.82 -8.12
CA TYR A 182 -12.07 7.88 -8.56
C TYR A 182 -11.64 9.27 -9.07
N SER A 183 -12.57 10.06 -9.64
CA SER A 183 -12.26 11.38 -10.21
C SER A 183 -11.83 12.42 -9.17
N LYS A 184 -12.11 12.19 -7.88
CA LYS A 184 -11.71 13.08 -6.77
C LYS A 184 -10.30 12.82 -6.25
N TYR A 185 -9.70 11.69 -6.63
CA TYR A 185 -8.43 11.23 -6.12
C TYR A 185 -7.27 11.67 -7.01
N ASP A 186 -6.24 12.26 -6.42
CA ASP A 186 -5.00 12.62 -7.09
C ASP A 186 -4.09 11.38 -7.21
N VAL A 187 -4.33 10.62 -8.26
CA VAL A 187 -3.65 9.36 -8.57
C VAL A 187 -2.37 9.54 -9.38
N ARG A 188 -2.03 10.77 -9.78
CA ARG A 188 -0.92 11.05 -10.70
C ARG A 188 0.41 10.46 -10.23
N TYR A 189 0.68 10.51 -8.92
CA TYR A 189 1.87 9.86 -8.35
C TYR A 189 1.89 8.35 -8.59
N LEU A 190 0.78 7.68 -8.29
CA LEU A 190 0.67 6.22 -8.43
C LEU A 190 0.74 5.82 -9.89
N GLU A 191 0.07 6.54 -10.78
CA GLU A 191 0.05 6.22 -12.22
C GLU A 191 1.40 6.50 -12.88
N ALA A 192 2.06 7.62 -12.55
CA ALA A 192 3.37 7.97 -13.08
C ALA A 192 4.43 6.90 -12.75
N TYR A 193 4.33 6.25 -11.58
CA TYR A 193 5.19 5.12 -11.24
C TYR A 193 5.13 4.03 -12.33
N PHE A 194 3.94 3.69 -12.85
CA PHE A 194 3.80 2.64 -13.87
C PHE A 194 4.14 3.10 -15.29
N ASP A 195 3.92 4.38 -15.61
CA ASP A 195 4.33 4.96 -16.89
C ASP A 195 5.86 4.95 -17.07
N GLU A 196 6.60 5.10 -15.97
CA GLU A 196 8.07 5.18 -15.96
C GLU A 196 8.74 3.81 -15.72
N LEU A 197 7.97 2.74 -15.45
CA LEU A 197 8.52 1.41 -15.23
C LEU A 197 9.06 0.82 -16.55
N TYR A 198 10.39 0.76 -16.65
CA TYR A 198 11.09 0.04 -17.72
C TYR A 198 11.71 -1.24 -17.18
N PHE A 199 11.28 -2.39 -17.72
CA PHE A 199 11.80 -3.70 -17.33
C PHE A 199 12.83 -4.22 -18.35
N ASN A 200 13.95 -4.73 -17.84
CA ASN A 200 14.93 -5.47 -18.62
C ASN A 200 14.55 -6.95 -18.72
N SER A 201 15.18 -7.70 -19.63
CA SER A 201 14.85 -9.12 -19.90
C SER A 201 14.93 -10.07 -18.69
N ASN A 202 15.62 -9.68 -17.61
CA ASN A 202 15.91 -10.52 -16.44
C ASN A 202 15.01 -10.27 -15.22
N ASP A 203 14.26 -9.16 -15.18
CA ASP A 203 13.32 -8.86 -14.10
C ASP A 203 12.08 -8.23 -14.72
N SER A 204 10.96 -8.93 -14.68
CA SER A 204 9.71 -8.49 -15.30
C SER A 204 8.71 -8.03 -14.25
N PHE A 205 7.81 -7.11 -14.64
CA PHE A 205 6.68 -6.70 -13.80
C PHE A 205 5.93 -7.89 -13.19
N ILE A 206 5.69 -8.90 -14.02
CA ILE A 206 4.99 -10.13 -13.64
C ILE A 206 5.77 -10.93 -12.60
N SER A 207 7.10 -11.07 -12.75
CA SER A 207 7.96 -11.75 -11.78
C SER A 207 7.92 -11.07 -10.41
N ARG A 208 7.97 -9.73 -10.38
CA ARG A 208 7.87 -8.96 -9.13
C ARG A 208 6.48 -9.03 -8.52
N PHE A 209 5.43 -9.02 -9.34
CA PHE A 209 4.06 -9.22 -8.89
C PHE A 209 3.87 -10.58 -8.19
N TYR A 210 4.44 -11.67 -8.71
CA TYR A 210 4.33 -12.96 -8.03
C TYR A 210 5.04 -13.01 -6.69
N LYS A 211 6.21 -12.37 -6.59
CA LYS A 211 6.89 -12.19 -5.30
C LYS A 211 6.01 -11.43 -4.30
N LEU A 212 5.40 -10.32 -4.73
CA LEU A 212 4.42 -9.58 -3.91
C LEU A 212 3.31 -10.51 -3.41
N TYR A 213 2.73 -11.29 -4.31
CA TYR A 213 1.61 -12.17 -3.98
C TYR A 213 2.00 -13.22 -2.92
N ASP A 214 3.19 -13.81 -3.04
CA ASP A 214 3.73 -14.74 -2.03
C ASP A 214 4.00 -14.06 -0.68
N GLU A 215 4.50 -12.82 -0.68
CA GLU A 215 4.72 -12.05 0.55
C GLU A 215 3.39 -11.67 1.24
N ILE A 216 2.34 -11.37 0.47
CA ILE A 216 0.98 -11.15 1.02
C ILE A 216 0.47 -12.42 1.70
N ASP A 217 0.67 -13.59 1.11
CA ASP A 217 0.30 -14.87 1.74
C ASP A 217 1.09 -15.14 3.03
N LYS A 218 2.29 -14.57 3.17
CA LYS A 218 3.09 -14.59 4.43
C LYS A 218 2.70 -13.50 5.43
N GLY A 219 1.71 -12.66 5.10
CA GLY A 219 1.19 -11.62 5.99
C GLY A 219 1.76 -10.22 5.75
N LEU A 220 2.33 -9.94 4.56
CA LEU A 220 2.78 -8.59 4.21
C LEU A 220 1.66 -7.58 4.43
N TRP A 221 1.93 -6.67 5.36
CA TRP A 221 1.05 -5.57 5.79
C TRP A 221 -0.39 -5.95 6.16
N ALA A 222 -0.64 -7.22 6.49
CA ALA A 222 -1.97 -7.80 6.69
C ALA A 222 -2.92 -7.57 5.50
N ILE A 223 -2.40 -7.44 4.27
CA ILE A 223 -3.21 -7.22 3.07
C ILE A 223 -4.20 -8.35 2.87
N ASN A 224 -3.81 -9.59 3.19
CA ASN A 224 -4.66 -10.79 3.17
C ASN A 224 -5.94 -10.70 4.01
N GLU A 225 -6.04 -9.72 4.91
CA GLU A 225 -7.21 -9.45 5.76
C GLU A 225 -8.09 -8.30 5.22
N TRP A 226 -7.75 -7.72 4.07
CA TRP A 226 -8.50 -6.61 3.49
C TRP A 226 -9.79 -7.09 2.82
N GLU A 227 -10.91 -6.64 3.37
CA GLU A 227 -12.27 -6.92 2.89
C GLU A 227 -13.05 -5.60 2.76
N ILE A 228 -13.93 -5.49 1.74
CA ILE A 228 -14.95 -4.43 1.73
C ILE A 228 -16.03 -4.79 2.75
N ASN A 229 -16.37 -3.87 3.66
CA ASN A 229 -17.47 -4.09 4.61
C ASN A 229 -18.78 -4.42 3.85
N LYS A 230 -19.37 -5.58 4.20
CA LYS A 230 -20.58 -6.22 3.64
C LYS A 230 -21.56 -5.31 2.87
N PRO A 231 -21.96 -5.65 1.62
CA PRO A 231 -23.27 -5.23 1.12
C PRO A 231 -24.39 -5.88 1.98
N PRO A 232 -25.59 -5.28 2.03
CA PRO A 232 -26.73 -5.89 2.71
C PRO A 232 -27.00 -7.28 2.12
N THR A 233 -27.13 -8.26 3.01
CA THR A 233 -27.50 -9.69 2.84
C THR A 233 -27.86 -10.21 1.44
N ASP A 234 -27.29 -11.40 1.13
CA ASP A 234 -27.66 -12.40 0.11
C ASP A 234 -26.67 -12.65 -1.04
N GLN A 235 -25.46 -12.06 -1.01
CA GLN A 235 -24.37 -12.43 -1.93
C GLN A 235 -23.23 -13.10 -1.17
N ALA A 236 -22.74 -14.22 -1.70
CA ALA A 236 -21.74 -15.04 -1.05
C ALA A 236 -20.45 -14.25 -0.78
N TYR A 237 -19.89 -14.46 0.40
CA TYR A 237 -18.64 -13.91 0.97
C TYR A 237 -17.39 -14.00 0.08
N PHE A 238 -17.49 -14.67 -1.06
CA PHE A 238 -16.35 -14.87 -1.94
C PHE A 238 -15.83 -13.55 -2.50
N THR A 239 -16.69 -12.56 -2.80
CA THR A 239 -16.40 -11.28 -3.49
C THR A 239 -15.45 -10.29 -2.74
N LEU A 240 -14.71 -10.71 -1.71
CA LEU A 240 -14.12 -9.80 -0.70
C LEU A 240 -12.67 -10.08 -0.30
N MET A 241 -11.99 -11.09 -0.87
CA MET A 241 -10.61 -11.44 -0.46
C MET A 241 -9.56 -10.90 -1.43
N THR A 242 -8.31 -10.76 -0.96
CA THR A 242 -7.14 -10.38 -1.78
C THR A 242 -6.98 -11.20 -3.04
N SER A 243 -7.35 -12.48 -2.99
CA SER A 243 -7.31 -13.39 -4.13
C SER A 243 -8.25 -13.04 -5.28
N GLN A 244 -9.07 -12.00 -5.13
CA GLN A 244 -9.97 -11.52 -6.17
C GLN A 244 -9.63 -10.10 -6.61
N TRP A 245 -9.53 -9.16 -5.66
CA TRP A 245 -9.32 -7.76 -6.01
C TRP A 245 -7.91 -7.49 -6.51
N LEU A 246 -6.89 -8.21 -6.01
CA LEU A 246 -5.52 -8.01 -6.42
C LEU A 246 -5.27 -8.53 -7.85
N PRO A 247 -5.73 -9.74 -8.25
CA PRO A 247 -5.70 -10.16 -9.65
C PRO A 247 -6.54 -9.26 -10.58
N PHE A 248 -7.70 -8.76 -10.13
CA PHE A 248 -8.49 -7.83 -10.92
C PHE A 248 -7.71 -6.52 -11.18
N GLY A 249 -7.16 -5.92 -10.11
CA GLY A 249 -6.33 -4.73 -10.20
C GLY A 249 -5.09 -4.91 -11.09
N LEU A 250 -4.41 -6.05 -10.96
CA LEU A 250 -3.31 -6.45 -11.85
C LEU A 250 -3.71 -6.38 -13.32
N LEU A 251 -4.86 -6.96 -13.69
CA LEU A 251 -5.32 -6.97 -15.08
C LEU A 251 -5.60 -5.56 -15.59
N ILE A 252 -6.18 -4.69 -14.77
CA ILE A 252 -6.39 -3.28 -15.15
C ILE A 252 -5.04 -2.59 -15.36
N ILE A 253 -4.05 -2.80 -14.49
CA ILE A 253 -2.70 -2.23 -14.63
C ILE A 253 -2.05 -2.73 -15.94
N LEU A 254 -2.01 -4.04 -16.17
CA LEU A 254 -1.45 -4.64 -17.38
C LEU A 254 -2.15 -4.17 -18.67
N LEU A 255 -3.46 -3.96 -18.61
CA LEU A 255 -4.23 -3.45 -19.74
C LEU A 255 -4.07 -1.95 -19.94
N LYS A 256 -3.75 -1.16 -18.90
CA LYS A 256 -3.59 0.30 -18.98
C LYS A 256 -2.19 0.70 -19.42
N TYR A 257 -1.15 -0.03 -19.00
CA TYR A 257 0.25 0.33 -19.23
C TYR A 257 1.00 -0.66 -20.13
N ASP A 258 1.26 -0.26 -21.38
CA ASP A 258 1.80 -1.13 -22.43
C ASP A 258 3.19 -1.70 -22.14
N GLY A 259 4.04 -0.93 -21.46
CA GLY A 259 5.43 -1.30 -21.19
C GLY A 259 5.59 -2.50 -20.26
N LEU A 260 4.51 -2.94 -19.61
CA LEU A 260 4.55 -3.99 -18.58
C LEU A 260 4.44 -5.41 -19.15
N ILE A 261 3.98 -5.57 -20.38
CA ILE A 261 3.81 -6.86 -21.05
C ILE A 261 4.89 -7.02 -22.13
N SER A 262 5.95 -7.78 -21.83
CA SER A 262 6.98 -8.16 -22.82
C SER A 262 6.77 -9.59 -23.30
N THR A 263 6.75 -9.78 -24.63
CA THR A 263 6.60 -11.09 -25.28
C THR A 263 7.88 -11.92 -25.31
N ASN A 264 9.02 -11.33 -24.91
CA ASN A 264 10.35 -11.96 -25.06
C ASN A 264 10.98 -12.36 -23.72
N ASN A 265 10.24 -12.24 -22.61
CA ASN A 265 10.77 -12.61 -21.30
C ASN A 265 10.59 -14.11 -21.06
N ASP A 266 11.60 -14.73 -20.47
CA ASP A 266 11.51 -16.11 -19.99
C ASP A 266 10.86 -16.12 -18.61
N TYR A 267 9.66 -16.69 -18.53
CA TYR A 267 8.88 -16.80 -17.29
C TYR A 267 9.07 -18.16 -16.58
N SER A 268 9.86 -19.07 -17.17
CA SER A 268 9.97 -20.45 -16.70
C SER A 268 10.66 -20.60 -15.32
N ASP A 269 11.44 -19.59 -14.92
CA ASP A 269 12.15 -19.56 -13.64
C ASP A 269 11.34 -18.95 -12.48
N ILE A 270 10.09 -18.52 -12.72
CA ILE A 270 9.24 -17.97 -11.67
C ILE A 270 8.71 -19.12 -10.79
N PRO A 271 9.04 -19.16 -9.49
CA PRO A 271 8.45 -20.15 -8.60
C PRO A 271 6.97 -19.80 -8.35
N LEU A 272 6.07 -20.52 -9.01
CA LEU A 272 4.62 -20.34 -8.86
C LEU A 272 4.06 -21.24 -7.75
N ASN A 273 3.42 -20.65 -6.75
CA ASN A 273 2.71 -21.37 -5.70
C ASN A 273 1.51 -22.15 -6.29
N PRO A 274 1.15 -23.38 -5.83
CA PRO A 274 -0.02 -24.14 -6.30
C PRO A 274 -1.36 -23.38 -6.36
N ARG A 275 -1.55 -22.33 -5.55
CA ARG A 275 -2.74 -21.45 -5.63
C ARG A 275 -2.83 -20.68 -6.96
N PHE A 276 -1.71 -20.42 -7.62
CA PHE A 276 -1.64 -19.71 -8.89
C PHE A 276 -2.47 -20.36 -10.01
N LYS A 277 -2.56 -21.70 -10.03
CA LYS A 277 -3.41 -22.43 -11.00
C LYS A 277 -4.90 -22.04 -10.89
N TYR A 278 -5.36 -21.65 -9.70
CA TYR A 278 -6.73 -21.15 -9.50
C TYR A 278 -6.87 -19.69 -9.98
N GLN A 279 -5.79 -18.90 -9.96
CA GLN A 279 -5.79 -17.53 -10.48
C GLN A 279 -5.94 -17.49 -12.01
N LEU A 280 -5.41 -18.47 -12.74
CA LEU A 280 -5.55 -18.56 -14.21
C LEU A 280 -7.04 -18.62 -14.63
N ASN A 281 -7.86 -19.37 -13.90
CA ASN A 281 -9.32 -19.39 -14.13
C ASN A 281 -9.94 -18.03 -13.77
N ASN A 282 -9.54 -17.43 -12.65
CA ASN A 282 -9.98 -16.08 -12.26
C ASN A 282 -9.58 -15.01 -13.29
N ILE A 283 -8.45 -15.18 -13.99
CA ILE A 283 -7.97 -14.21 -14.98
C ILE A 283 -8.87 -14.20 -16.21
N LYS A 284 -9.25 -15.38 -16.73
CA LYS A 284 -10.19 -15.45 -17.85
C LYS A 284 -11.54 -14.85 -17.47
N GLU A 285 -12.07 -15.21 -16.30
CA GLU A 285 -13.33 -14.65 -15.79
C GLU A 285 -13.25 -13.13 -15.59
N ASN A 286 -12.15 -12.62 -15.03
CA ASN A 286 -11.94 -11.18 -14.86
C ASN A 286 -11.78 -10.44 -16.19
N LEU A 287 -11.08 -11.02 -17.17
CA LEU A 287 -10.98 -10.46 -18.52
C LEU A 287 -12.36 -10.40 -19.19
N ASP A 288 -13.21 -11.41 -18.99
CA ASP A 288 -14.59 -11.40 -19.46
C ASP A 288 -15.44 -10.31 -18.77
N ILE A 289 -15.27 -10.11 -17.45
CA ILE A 289 -15.91 -9.00 -16.72
C ILE A 289 -15.47 -7.65 -17.30
N ILE A 290 -14.17 -7.46 -17.53
CA ILE A 290 -13.58 -6.24 -18.10
C ILE A 290 -14.17 -5.97 -19.50
N ASN A 291 -14.25 -6.99 -20.35
CA ASN A 291 -14.79 -6.89 -21.71
C ASN A 291 -16.26 -6.44 -21.73
N ASN A 292 -17.04 -6.97 -20.81
CA ASN A 292 -18.48 -6.71 -20.76
C ASN A 292 -18.82 -5.39 -20.04
N ASN A 293 -17.83 -4.74 -19.42
CA ASN A 293 -18.00 -3.47 -18.73
C ASN A 293 -17.49 -2.28 -19.56
N LYS A 294 -18.43 -1.51 -20.11
CA LYS A 294 -18.14 -0.31 -20.90
C LYS A 294 -17.41 0.78 -20.12
N ASP A 295 -17.64 0.88 -18.80
CA ASP A 295 -16.95 1.87 -17.98
C ASP A 295 -15.46 1.53 -17.83
N ILE A 296 -15.15 0.25 -17.59
CA ILE A 296 -13.76 -0.22 -17.56
C ILE A 296 -13.08 0.01 -18.91
N THR A 297 -13.73 -0.37 -20.01
CA THR A 297 -13.15 -0.20 -21.35
C THR A 297 -12.83 1.27 -21.66
N ARG A 298 -13.71 2.21 -21.26
CA ARG A 298 -13.46 3.65 -21.41
C ARG A 298 -12.33 4.15 -20.51
N PHE A 299 -12.23 3.61 -19.30
CA PHE A 299 -11.16 3.98 -18.37
C PHE A 299 -9.79 3.55 -18.88
N LEU A 300 -9.69 2.38 -19.51
CA LEU A 300 -8.45 1.91 -20.13
C LEU A 300 -8.02 2.76 -21.33
N SER A 301 -8.95 3.55 -21.89
CA SER A 301 -8.79 4.26 -23.15
C SER A 301 -8.81 5.78 -22.98
N GLU A 302 -8.11 6.35 -22.00
CA GLU A 302 -8.05 7.81 -21.76
C GLU A 302 -7.44 8.64 -22.94
N GLN A 303 -7.37 8.07 -24.14
CA GLN A 303 -7.03 8.74 -25.39
C GLN A 303 -8.16 8.66 -26.42
N ASN A 304 -8.28 9.73 -27.23
CA ASN A 304 -9.23 9.88 -28.33
C ASN A 304 -8.92 8.90 -29.50
N PHE A 305 -8.98 7.60 -29.27
CA PHE A 305 -8.85 6.59 -30.33
C PHE A 305 -10.18 6.33 -31.03
N ASP A 306 -10.11 5.90 -32.29
CA ASP A 306 -11.25 5.27 -32.97
C ASP A 306 -11.61 3.97 -32.23
N GLU A 307 -12.90 3.72 -32.01
CA GLU A 307 -13.42 2.60 -31.22
C GLU A 307 -12.94 1.23 -31.78
N LYS A 308 -12.66 1.16 -33.08
CA LYS A 308 -12.08 -0.04 -33.71
C LYS A 308 -10.61 -0.26 -33.38
N GLU A 309 -9.79 0.78 -33.37
CA GLU A 309 -8.36 0.67 -33.07
C GLU A 309 -8.16 0.26 -31.61
N LEU A 310 -8.92 0.88 -30.70
CA LEU A 310 -8.93 0.53 -29.28
C LEU A 310 -9.32 -0.94 -29.05
N ASN A 311 -10.37 -1.42 -29.72
CA ASN A 311 -10.80 -2.81 -29.57
C ASN A 311 -9.73 -3.80 -30.05
N ASN A 312 -9.04 -3.50 -31.15
CA ASN A 312 -7.95 -4.35 -31.65
C ASN A 312 -6.77 -4.37 -30.68
N GLU A 313 -6.39 -3.21 -30.16
CA GLU A 313 -5.29 -3.07 -29.20
C GLU A 313 -5.59 -3.77 -27.88
N LEU A 314 -6.77 -3.55 -27.30
CA LEU A 314 -7.19 -4.25 -26.09
C LEU A 314 -7.27 -5.76 -26.30
N ASN A 315 -7.74 -6.23 -27.46
CA ASN A 315 -7.77 -7.66 -27.76
C ASN A 315 -6.36 -8.25 -27.86
N TYR A 316 -5.43 -7.54 -28.51
CA TYR A 316 -4.02 -7.94 -28.54
C TYR A 316 -3.43 -8.03 -27.12
N ARG A 317 -3.61 -7.00 -26.28
CA ARG A 317 -3.12 -6.99 -24.88
C ARG A 317 -3.70 -8.17 -24.09
N LYS A 318 -5.00 -8.46 -24.25
CA LYS A 318 -5.66 -9.60 -23.59
C LYS A 318 -5.09 -10.95 -24.04
N GLU A 319 -4.88 -11.14 -25.33
CA GLU A 319 -4.25 -12.36 -25.86
C GLU A 319 -2.87 -12.55 -25.23
N LYS A 320 -2.09 -11.47 -25.11
CA LYS A 320 -0.79 -11.50 -24.43
C LYS A 320 -0.89 -11.83 -22.95
N ILE A 321 -1.84 -11.25 -22.23
CA ILE A 321 -2.11 -11.62 -20.84
C ILE A 321 -2.44 -13.11 -20.76
N ILE A 322 -3.36 -13.62 -21.58
CA ILE A 322 -3.72 -15.04 -21.55
C ILE A 322 -2.49 -15.92 -21.82
N GLU A 323 -1.68 -15.58 -22.82
CA GLU A 323 -0.41 -16.28 -23.09
C GLU A 323 0.47 -16.32 -21.84
N LEU A 324 0.73 -15.17 -21.19
CA LEU A 324 1.56 -15.05 -19.98
C LEU A 324 1.13 -15.99 -18.86
N PHE A 325 -0.18 -16.14 -18.63
CA PHE A 325 -0.70 -16.94 -17.54
C PHE A 325 -0.90 -18.41 -17.91
N THR A 326 -0.65 -18.82 -19.16
CA THR A 326 -0.82 -20.23 -19.61
C THR A 326 0.48 -21.03 -19.73
N PHE A 327 1.64 -20.37 -19.68
CA PHE A 327 2.94 -21.00 -19.47
C PHE A 327 3.14 -21.33 -17.98
#